data_AF-A0AAE8QKD4-F1
#
_entry.id   AF-A0AAE8QKD4-F1
#
_cell.length_a   1.000
_cell.length_b   1.000
_cell.length_c   1.000
_cell.angle_alpha   90.00
_cell.angle_beta   90.00
_cell.angle_gamma   90.00
#
_symmetry.space_group_name_H-M   'P 1'
#
loop_
_entity.id
_entity.type
_entity.pdbx_description
1 polymer ?
#
loop_
_entity_poly.entity_id
_entity_poly.type
_entity_poly.pdbx_seq_one_letter_code
_entity_poly.pdbx_strand_id
1 'polypeptide(L)' 'MVTDKGQVTIPSKIRDDLKLETGDFLIFSFVNESIFIRKEGQMVPCCACNATGQYEDYG' A
#
# COMPACT_ATOMS: atom_id res chain seq x y z
N MET A 1 12.34 -9.08 -5.99
CA MET A 1 12.67 -9.49 -7.37
C MET A 1 11.44 -9.22 -8.22
N VAL A 2 11.61 -8.53 -9.36
CA VAL A 2 10.54 -8.33 -10.35
C VAL A 2 10.65 -9.47 -11.36
N THR A 3 9.56 -10.16 -11.63
CA THR A 3 9.55 -11.23 -12.64
C THR A 3 9.48 -10.66 -14.06
N ASP A 4 9.74 -11.50 -15.06
CA ASP A 4 9.53 -11.21 -16.48
C ASP A 4 8.09 -10.80 -16.82
N LYS A 5 7.13 -11.20 -15.98
CA LYS A 5 5.71 -10.82 -16.07
C LYS A 5 5.38 -9.51 -15.34
N GLY A 6 6.39 -8.77 -14.86
CA GLY A 6 6.20 -7.54 -14.12
C GLY A 6 5.61 -7.74 -12.72
N GLN A 7 5.70 -8.95 -12.16
CA GLN A 7 5.16 -9.24 -10.83
C GLN A 7 6.20 -8.95 -9.76
N VAL A 8 5.75 -8.39 -8.64
CA VAL A 8 6.57 -8.19 -7.44
C VAL A 8 6.10 -9.15 -6.37
N THR A 9 7.00 -10.00 -5.90
CA THR A 9 6.70 -10.86 -4.74
C THR A 9 6.74 -10.02 -3.46
N ILE A 10 5.61 -9.95 -2.75
CA ILE A 10 5.56 -9.37 -1.41
C ILE A 10 6.04 -10.42 -0.40
N PRO A 11 7.10 -10.16 0.39
CA PRO A 11 7.58 -11.06 1.43
C PRO A 11 6.49 -11.44 2.44
N SER A 12 6.55 -12.67 2.98
CA SER A 12 5.54 -13.19 3.91
C SER A 12 5.29 -12.24 5.08
N LYS A 13 6.36 -11.78 5.75
CA LYS A 13 6.27 -10.85 6.87
C LYS A 13 5.47 -9.57 6.53
N ILE A 14 5.69 -9.00 5.35
CA ILE A 14 4.97 -7.78 4.93
C ILE A 14 3.50 -8.08 4.66
N ARG A 15 3.19 -9.24 4.06
CA ARG A 15 1.79 -9.67 3.88
C ARG A 15 1.07 -9.85 5.21
N ASP A 16 1.74 -10.45 6.19
CA ASP A 16 1.18 -10.69 7.52
C ASP A 16 0.96 -9.37 8.27
N ASP A 17 1.95 -8.48 8.26
CA ASP A 17 1.88 -7.15 8.90
C ASP A 17 0.75 -6.29 8.29
N LEU A 18 0.55 -6.37 6.97
CA LEU A 18 -0.50 -5.64 6.24
C LEU A 18 -1.83 -6.40 6.14
N LYS A 19 -1.92 -7.64 6.68
CA LYS A 19 -3.09 -8.52 6.59
C LYS A 19 -3.61 -8.67 5.16
N LEU A 20 -2.69 -8.96 4.24
CA LEU A 20 -2.97 -9.20 2.84
C LEU A 20 -3.41 -10.64 2.60
N GLU A 21 -4.52 -10.80 1.92
CA GLU A 21 -5.08 -12.08 1.48
C GLU A 21 -5.16 -12.15 -0.05
N THR A 22 -5.24 -13.37 -0.57
CA THR A 22 -5.43 -13.58 -2.01
C THR A 22 -6.74 -12.93 -2.47
N GLY A 23 -6.66 -12.07 -3.47
CA GLY A 23 -7.81 -11.34 -4.00
C GLY A 23 -7.91 -9.89 -3.50
N ASP A 24 -7.08 -9.49 -2.53
CA ASP A 24 -6.97 -8.08 -2.15
C ASP A 24 -6.42 -7.22 -3.30
N PHE A 25 -6.98 -6.02 -3.44
CA PHE A 25 -6.45 -4.98 -4.32
C PHE A 25 -5.46 -4.11 -3.55
N LEU A 26 -4.37 -3.74 -4.22
CA LEU A 26 -3.32 -2.87 -3.67
C LEU A 26 -3.19 -1.62 -4.53
N ILE A 27 -3.04 -0.48 -3.87
CA ILE A 27 -2.73 0.78 -4.54
C ILE A 27 -1.22 1.00 -4.42
N PHE A 28 -0.58 1.23 -5.56
CA PHE A 28 0.83 1.60 -5.66
C PHE A 28 0.95 3.10 -5.93
N SER A 29 1.72 3.79 -5.10
CA SER A 29 2.05 5.21 -5.26
C SER A 29 3.55 5.38 -5.41
N PHE A 30 3.98 6.26 -6.31
CA PHE A 30 5.38 6.58 -6.51
C PHE A 30 5.66 8.00 -6.04
N VAL A 31 6.42 8.14 -4.97
CA VAL A 31 6.71 9.41 -4.32
C VAL A 31 8.18 9.43 -3.93
N ASN A 32 8.91 10.48 -4.31
CA ASN A 32 10.33 10.67 -3.97
C ASN A 32 11.18 9.41 -4.25
N GLU A 33 11.08 8.89 -5.48
CA GLU A 33 11.81 7.69 -5.94
C GLU A 33 11.48 6.39 -5.18
N SER A 34 10.45 6.42 -4.33
CA SER A 34 10.03 5.30 -3.50
C SER A 34 8.64 4.81 -3.90
N ILE A 35 8.44 3.49 -3.83
CA ILE A 35 7.14 2.85 -4.06
C ILE A 35 6.48 2.60 -2.72
N PHE A 36 5.30 3.18 -2.54
CA PHE A 36 4.41 2.94 -1.42
C PHE A 36 3.30 1.99 -1.84
N ILE A 37 2.98 1.04 -0.97
CA ILE A 37 1.94 0.03 -1.19
C ILE A 37 0.95 0.12 -0.05
N ARG A 38 -0.33 0.20 -0.37
CA ARG A 38 -1.42 0.13 0.62
C ARG A 38 -2.53 -0.79 0.14
N LYS A 39 -3.23 -1.42 1.08
CA LYS A 39 -4.43 -2.20 0.77
C LYS A 39 -5.57 -1.25 0.42
N GLU A 40 -6.28 -1.56 -0.67
CA GLU A 40 -7.46 -0.77 -1.07
C GLU A 40 -8.52 -0.83 0.04
N GLY A 41 -9.13 0.33 0.35
CA GLY A 41 -10.08 0.45 1.46
C GLY A 41 -9.45 0.54 2.87
N GLN A 42 -8.13 0.45 2.99
CA GLN A 42 -7.44 0.68 4.27
C GLN A 42 -7.45 2.18 4.60
N MET A 43 -8.36 2.58 5.49
CA MET A 43 -8.35 3.91 6.09
C MET A 43 -7.29 3.94 7.19
N VAL A 44 -6.24 4.74 6.99
CA VAL A 44 -5.24 5.01 8.03
C VAL A 44 -5.68 6.25 8.80
N PRO A 45 -5.80 6.21 10.13
CA PRO A 45 -6.13 7.40 10.90
C PRO A 45 -4.99 8.41 10.76
N CYS A 46 -5.33 9.65 10.38
CA CYS A 46 -4.36 10.73 10.33
C CYS A 46 -3.94 11.10 11.75
N CYS A 47 -2.67 10.88 12.10
CA CYS A 47 -2.12 11.20 13.42
C CYS A 47 -2.06 12.70 13.73
N ALA A 48 -2.21 13.56 12.71
CA ALA A 48 -2.22 15.00 12.87
C ALA A 48 -3.62 15.58 13.16
N CYS A 49 -4.69 14.96 12.67
CA CYS A 49 -6.04 15.54 12.78
C CYS A 49 -7.13 14.58 13.27
N ASN A 50 -6.81 13.32 13.57
CA ASN A 50 -7.78 12.30 14.01
C ASN A 50 -8.97 12.09 13.07
N ALA A 51 -8.87 12.56 11.82
CA ALA A 51 -9.87 12.32 10.77
C ALA A 51 -9.56 11.04 9.99
N THR A 52 -10.60 10.31 9.59
CA THR A 52 -10.52 9.22 8.61
C THR A 52 -10.72 9.81 7.21
N GLY A 53 -9.63 10.21 6.56
CA GLY A 53 -9.65 10.71 5.17
C GLY A 53 -9.26 9.64 4.16
N GLN A 54 -9.78 9.73 2.93
CA GLN A 54 -9.09 9.15 1.78
C GLN A 54 -7.85 10.01 1.52
N TYR A 55 -6.69 9.39 1.32
CA TYR A 55 -5.46 10.11 0.99
C TYR A 55 -5.64 10.76 -0.39
N GLU A 56 -5.77 12.08 -0.43
CA GLU A 56 -5.51 12.87 -1.64
C GLU A 56 -4.04 13.26 -1.61
N ASP A 57 -3.28 12.71 -2.55
CA ASP A 57 -1.87 12.98 -2.77
C ASP A 57 -1.76 14.42 -3.33
N TYR A 58 -1.34 15.37 -2.50
CA TYR A 58 -0.91 16.68 -2.98
C TYR A 58 0.59 16.58 -3.25
N GLY A 59 0.91 16.36 -4.53
CA GLY A 59 2.27 16.47 -5.07
C GLY A 59 2.84 17.87 -4.99
#